data_AF-A0A2N5DRS2-F1
#
_entry.id   AF-A0A2N5DRS2-F1
#
_cell.length_a   1.000
_cell.length_b   1.000
_cell.length_c   1.000
_cell.angle_alpha   90.00
_cell.angle_beta   90.00
_cell.angle_gamma   90.00
#
_symmetry.space_group_name_H-M   'P 1'
#
loop_
_entity.id
_entity.type
_entity.pdbx_description
1 polymer ?
#
loop_
_entity_poly.entity_id
_entity_poly.type
_entity_poly.pdbx_seq_one_letter_code
_entity_poly.pdbx_strand_id
1 'polypeptide(L)'
;MTLKAEIETLPAGDRVLRRGKGLLKVLVTLLAIFAFAAWIALGVVLYADVGRDLRLAAALAAAISTEALFWSVAALLGVSVLEARKAIWRRITGFLAR
;
A
#
# COMPACT_ATOMS: atom_id res chain seq x y z
N MET A 1 22.94 -0.47 -15.27
CA MET A 1 23.11 -0.61 -13.80
C MET A 1 21.81 -1.13 -13.22
N THR A 2 21.81 -2.35 -12.68
CA THR A 2 20.59 -3.02 -12.18
C THR A 2 20.20 -2.43 -10.82
N LEU A 3 18.92 -2.12 -10.61
CA LEU A 3 18.35 -1.64 -9.33
C LEU A 3 18.79 -2.47 -8.11
N LYS A 4 19.16 -3.74 -8.34
CA LYS A 4 19.69 -4.67 -7.36
C LYS A 4 21.02 -4.19 -6.74
N ALA A 5 21.93 -3.66 -7.56
CA ALA A 5 23.26 -3.22 -7.12
C ALA A 5 23.20 -1.94 -6.26
N GLU A 6 22.23 -1.05 -6.51
CA GLU A 6 22.03 0.17 -5.72
C GLU A 6 21.37 -0.11 -4.36
N ILE A 7 20.55 -1.17 -4.27
CA ILE A 7 19.96 -1.59 -3.00
C ILE A 7 21.04 -2.22 -2.12
N GLU A 8 21.96 -2.99 -2.69
CA GLU A 8 22.99 -3.74 -1.95
C GLU A 8 24.02 -2.82 -1.26
N THR A 9 24.27 -1.62 -1.79
CA THR A 9 25.21 -0.63 -1.21
C THR A 9 24.60 0.23 -0.10
N LEU A 10 23.28 0.14 0.16
CA LEU A 10 22.61 0.90 1.21
C LEU A 10 22.82 0.29 2.61
N PRO A 11 22.87 1.11 3.68
CA PRO A 11 22.94 0.60 5.05
C PRO A 11 21.76 -0.33 5.34
N ALA A 12 22.00 -1.39 6.13
CA ALA A 12 21.05 -2.51 6.30
C ALA A 12 19.63 -2.07 6.67
N GLY A 13 19.48 -1.03 7.49
CA GLY A 13 18.17 -0.49 7.88
C GLY A 13 17.39 0.18 6.74
N ASP A 14 18.08 0.78 5.75
CA ASP A 14 17.41 1.43 4.61
C ASP A 14 17.02 0.41 3.53
N ARG A 15 17.74 -0.72 3.42
CA ARG A 15 17.34 -1.85 2.56
C ARG A 15 16.01 -2.48 2.99
N VAL A 16 15.84 -2.69 4.30
CA VAL A 16 14.62 -3.30 4.86
C VAL A 16 13.41 -2.39 4.63
N LEU A 17 13.56 -1.08 4.85
CA LEU A 17 12.48 -0.11 4.60
C LEU A 17 12.10 -0.04 3.11
N ARG A 18 13.08 0.06 2.21
CA ARG A 18 12.84 0.14 0.76
C ARG A 18 12.16 -1.13 0.23
N ARG A 19 12.55 -2.32 0.72
CA ARG A 19 11.92 -3.60 0.38
C ARG A 19 10.50 -3.71 0.94
N GLY A 20 10.30 -3.34 2.20
CA GLY A 20 8.98 -3.32 2.84
C GLY A 20 8.01 -2.37 2.14
N LYS A 21 8.47 -1.19 1.75
CA LYS A 21 7.70 -0.22 0.95
C LYS A 21 7.31 -0.78 -0.41
N GLY A 22 8.21 -1.49 -1.09
CA GLY A 22 7.91 -2.16 -2.36
C GLY A 22 6.78 -3.18 -2.23
N LEU A 23 6.83 -4.02 -1.20
CA LEU A 23 5.77 -4.98 -0.90
C LEU A 23 4.45 -4.29 -0.55
N LEU A 24 4.48 -3.25 0.30
CA LEU A 24 3.30 -2.45 0.65
C LEU A 24 2.66 -1.81 -0.57
N LYS A 25 3.45 -1.28 -1.52
CA LYS A 25 2.92 -0.73 -2.77
C LYS A 25 2.18 -1.79 -3.59
N VAL A 26 2.78 -2.97 -3.77
CA VAL A 26 2.13 -4.06 -4.49
C VAL A 26 0.83 -4.48 -3.79
N LEU A 27 0.86 -4.62 -2.47
CA LEU A 27 -0.32 -4.95 -1.66
C LEU A 27 -1.44 -3.91 -1.82
N VAL A 28 -1.12 -2.61 -1.68
CA VAL A 28 -2.07 -1.52 -1.87
C VAL A 28 -2.69 -1.55 -3.28
N THR A 29 -1.87 -1.75 -4.32
CA THR A 29 -2.37 -1.83 -5.70
C THR A 29 -3.33 -3.02 -5.87
N LEU A 30 -2.97 -4.19 -5.36
CA LEU A 30 -3.83 -5.38 -5.44
C LEU A 30 -5.15 -5.19 -4.68
N LEU A 31 -5.08 -4.62 -3.47
CA LEU A 31 -6.27 -4.30 -2.67
C LEU A 31 -7.16 -3.27 -3.36
N ALA A 32 -6.59 -2.28 -4.04
CA ALA A 32 -7.37 -1.29 -4.78
C ALA A 32 -8.11 -1.93 -5.95
N ILE A 33 -7.46 -2.81 -6.72
CA ILE A 33 -8.09 -3.57 -7.80
C ILE A 33 -9.22 -4.45 -7.25
N PHE A 34 -8.95 -5.17 -6.15
CA PHE A 34 -9.94 -6.05 -5.55
C PHE A 34 -11.14 -5.28 -4.97
N ALA A 35 -10.91 -4.17 -4.28
CA ALA A 35 -11.97 -3.29 -3.77
C ALA A 35 -12.82 -2.75 -4.92
N PHE A 36 -12.18 -2.27 -5.99
CA PHE A 36 -12.90 -1.79 -7.18
C PHE A 36 -13.76 -2.88 -7.81
N ALA A 37 -13.23 -4.09 -7.96
CA ALA A 37 -13.99 -5.24 -8.47
C ALA A 37 -15.17 -5.62 -7.54
N ALA A 38 -14.97 -5.57 -6.22
CA ALA A 38 -16.02 -5.85 -5.24
C ALA A 38 -17.15 -4.81 -5.29
N TRP A 39 -16.84 -3.53 -5.50
CA TRP A 39 -17.84 -2.49 -5.70
C TRP A 39 -18.63 -2.68 -7.00
N ILE A 40 -17.97 -3.06 -8.10
CA ILE A 40 -18.66 -3.42 -9.35
C ILE A 40 -19.59 -4.61 -9.12
N ALA A 41 -19.09 -5.68 -8.48
CA ALA A 41 -19.88 -6.87 -8.19
C ALA A 41 -21.10 -6.54 -7.33
N LEU A 42 -20.96 -5.70 -6.31
CA LEU A 42 -22.06 -5.21 -5.50
C LEU A 42 -23.10 -4.47 -6.36
N GLY A 43 -22.67 -3.56 -7.24
CA GLY A 43 -23.56 -2.85 -8.16
C GLY A 43 -24.36 -3.79 -9.07
N VAL A 44 -23.69 -4.80 -9.64
CA VAL A 44 -24.33 -5.82 -10.48
C VAL A 44 -25.35 -6.64 -9.68
N VAL A 45 -24.99 -7.08 -8.48
CA VAL A 45 -25.87 -7.90 -7.62
C VAL A 45 -27.08 -7.09 -7.12
N LEU A 46 -26.92 -5.79 -6.90
CA LEU A 46 -28.07 -4.93 -6.57
C LEU A 46 -29.03 -4.72 -7.76
N TYR A 47 -28.51 -4.73 -8.99
CA TYR A 47 -29.32 -4.59 -10.20
C TYR A 47 -30.01 -5.89 -10.62
N ALA A 48 -29.34 -7.04 -10.47
CA ALA A 48 -29.78 -8.34 -10.99
C ALA A 48 -30.84 -9.07 -10.12
N ASP A 49 -31.46 -8.38 -9.17
CA ASP A 49 -32.47 -8.90 -8.22
C ASP A 49 -32.12 -10.26 -7.59
N VAL A 50 -30.84 -10.52 -7.34
CA VAL A 50 -30.35 -11.80 -6.77
C VAL A 50 -30.71 -11.94 -5.29
N GLY A 51 -30.65 -13.16 -4.75
CA GLY A 51 -30.96 -13.43 -3.34
C GLY A 51 -30.22 -12.54 -2.33
N ARG A 52 -30.86 -12.29 -1.18
CA ARG A 52 -30.35 -11.44 -0.09
C ARG A 52 -28.95 -11.85 0.36
N ASP A 53 -28.67 -13.15 0.42
CA ASP A 53 -27.39 -13.67 0.90
C ASP A 53 -26.23 -13.22 -0.01
N LEU A 54 -26.45 -13.21 -1.32
CA LEU A 54 -25.43 -12.76 -2.28
C LEU A 54 -25.21 -11.24 -2.22
N ARG A 55 -26.27 -10.46 -2.01
CA ARG A 55 -26.17 -9.00 -1.78
C ARG A 55 -25.33 -8.71 -0.55
N LEU A 56 -25.58 -9.42 0.55
CA LEU A 56 -24.83 -9.27 1.79
C LEU A 56 -23.36 -9.67 1.62
N ALA A 57 -23.09 -10.80 0.97
CA ALA A 57 -21.73 -11.24 0.70
C ALA A 57 -20.94 -10.22 -0.13
N ALA A 58 -21.54 -9.68 -1.19
CA ALA A 58 -20.91 -8.65 -2.02
C ALA A 58 -20.67 -7.34 -1.23
N ALA A 59 -21.62 -6.92 -0.40
CA ALA A 59 -21.49 -5.74 0.44
C ALA A 59 -20.37 -5.90 1.48
N LEU A 60 -20.30 -7.06 2.14
CA LEU A 60 -19.23 -7.39 3.07
C LEU A 60 -17.86 -7.43 2.39
N ALA A 61 -17.77 -8.03 1.20
CA ALA A 61 -16.53 -8.05 0.44
C ALA A 61 -16.05 -6.63 0.08
N ALA A 62 -16.97 -5.76 -0.37
CA ALA A 62 -16.67 -4.35 -0.65
C ALA A 62 -16.23 -3.59 0.61
N ALA A 63 -16.89 -3.79 1.75
CA ALA A 63 -16.53 -3.14 3.01
C ALA A 63 -15.14 -3.58 3.51
N ILE A 64 -14.91 -4.89 3.62
CA ILE A 64 -13.65 -5.45 4.16
C ILE A 64 -12.46 -5.08 3.27
N SER A 65 -12.63 -5.17 1.94
CA SER A 65 -11.56 -4.79 1.01
C SER A 65 -11.21 -3.30 1.08
N THR A 66 -12.21 -2.45 1.26
CA THR A 66 -12.02 -0.99 1.42
C THR A 66 -11.29 -0.68 2.73
N GLU A 67 -11.68 -1.30 3.85
CA GLU A 67 -10.97 -1.19 5.14
C GLU A 67 -9.51 -1.62 4.99
N ALA A 68 -9.27 -2.81 4.47
CA ALA A 68 -7.92 -3.34 4.27
C ALA A 68 -7.06 -2.40 3.40
N LEU A 69 -7.64 -1.80 2.37
CA LEU A 69 -6.99 -0.80 1.53
C LEU A 69 -6.58 0.44 2.33
N PHE A 70 -7.49 1.00 3.14
CA PHE A 70 -7.20 2.18 3.98
C PHE A 70 -6.05 1.92 4.95
N TRP A 71 -6.07 0.81 5.68
CA TRP A 71 -4.99 0.45 6.61
C TRP A 71 -3.65 0.24 5.89
N SER A 72 -3.68 -0.35 4.69
CA SER A 72 -2.46 -0.57 3.89
C SER A 72 -1.88 0.73 3.34
N VAL A 73 -2.72 1.67 2.90
CA VAL A 73 -2.30 3.01 2.49
C VAL A 73 -1.70 3.77 3.66
N ALA A 74 -2.34 3.72 4.84
CA ALA A 74 -1.81 4.34 6.06
C ALA A 74 -0.42 3.79 6.42
N ALA A 75 -0.23 2.47 6.35
CA ALA A 75 1.07 1.84 6.56
C ALA A 75 2.12 2.30 5.53
N LEU A 76 1.75 2.36 4.24
CA LEU A 76 2.63 2.83 3.17
C LEU A 76 3.05 4.29 3.35
N LEU A 77 2.12 5.16 3.75
CA LEU A 77 2.40 6.56 4.06
C LEU A 77 3.30 6.69 5.29
N GLY A 78 3.06 5.90 6.35
CA GLY A 78 3.91 5.86 7.53
C GLY A 78 5.37 5.55 7.18
N VAL A 79 5.61 4.52 6.36
CA VAL A 79 6.97 4.18 5.89
C VAL A 79 7.56 5.33 5.05
N SER A 80 6.76 5.97 4.21
CA SER A 80 7.21 7.08 3.36
C SER A 80 7.62 8.31 4.15
N VAL A 81 6.92 8.63 5.24
CA VAL A 81 7.27 9.74 6.15
C VAL A 81 8.58 9.46 6.87
N LEU A 82 8.81 8.21 7.32
CA LEU A 82 10.07 7.81 7.95
C LEU A 82 11.25 7.95 6.99
N GLU A 83 11.10 7.52 5.72
CA GLU A 83 12.11 7.72 4.69
C GLU A 83 12.40 9.21 4.44
N ALA A 84 11.36 10.05 4.34
CA ALA A 84 11.51 11.49 4.16
C ALA A 84 12.27 12.13 5.33
N ARG A 85 11.93 11.77 6.57
CA ARG A 85 12.64 12.27 7.77
C ARG A 85 14.12 11.89 7.76
N LYS A 86 14.45 10.64 7.42
CA LYS A 86 15.84 10.19 7.29
C LYS A 86 16.59 10.94 6.19
N ALA A 87 15.94 11.18 5.05
CA ALA A 87 16.54 11.92 3.94
C ALA A 87 16.86 13.38 4.31
N ILE A 88 15.92 14.04 5.01
CA ILE A 88 16.12 15.41 5.54
C ILE A 88 17.29 15.41 6.54
N TRP A 89 17.30 14.47 7.49
CA TRP A 89 18.35 14.39 8.50
C TRP A 89 19.74 14.21 7.88
N ARG A 90 19.88 13.30 6.89
CA ARG A 90 21.14 13.12 6.13
C ARG A 90 21.58 14.39 5.41
N ARG A 91 20.63 15.18 4.90
CA ARG A 91 20.94 16.46 4.23
C ARG A 91 21.42 17.52 5.22
N ILE A 92 20.83 17.57 6.41
CA ILE A 92 21.24 18.50 7.47
C ILE A 92 22.62 18.09 8.03
N THR A 93 22.83 16.83 8.39
CA THR A 93 24.12 16.38 8.93
C THR A 93 25.23 16.39 7.89
N GLY A 94 24.93 16.10 6.62
CA GLY A 94 25.89 16.23 5.52
C GLY A 94 26.21 17.68 5.15
N PHE A 95 25.35 18.64 5.52
CA PHE A 95 25.63 20.08 5.43
C PHE A 95 26.52 20.54 6.59
N LEU A 96 26.31 20.03 7.80
CA LEU A 96 27.11 20.38 8.98
C LEU A 96 28.53 19.80 9.00
N ALA A 97 28.80 18.76 8.21
CA ALA A 97 30.10 18.10 8.10
C ALA A 97 31.00 18.70 7.00
N ARG A 98 30.57 19.80 6.37
CA ARG A 98 31.32 20.59 5.40
C ARG A 98 31.69 21.93 6.03
#